data_AF-A0A843S6X2-F1
#
_entry.id   AF-A0A843S6X2-F1
#
_cell.length_a   1.000
_cell.length_b   1.000
_cell.length_c   1.000
_cell.angle_alpha   90.00
_cell.angle_beta   90.00
_cell.angle_gamma   90.00
#
_symmetry.space_group_name_H-M   'P 1'
#
loop_
_entity.id
_entity.type
_entity.pdbx_description
1 polymer ?
#
loop_
_entity_poly.entity_id
_entity_poly.type
_entity_poly.pdbx_seq_one_letter_code
_entity_poly.pdbx_strand_id
1 'polypeptide(L)'
;MALLMGSALGSWKRQLHLLHRWLGIGIGLLVLLWFGSGVVMMYVPYPALTEQERMAWLAPLDVAQVQVNAWDAWQAAGRPGMPSAVKLNTVAGRPAYHFMADGRWRSVWADTGATLQVTDDIARSAAASAAPGARTLAVDTVDQDQWTFGAVQAHRPLYRVEADDAAGSVLYVSGRTGELVRDTTRSERAWNWAGSVIHWIYFTPLRTHGQPWRQVVMWTSGAALVLVMLGMVLGVQRLRVRRPYAGGRLSPYRGWQAWHHWLGLGAGTLTLTWLFSGWLSVTPFDWLASPGVTTQDRLAFAGGPLTRDDLSVAPARVASEHTDLLELEWRRVDGKLYFSALDRRQRRLLDADSGAVVPAIPHQVLLHAVRATRPETPLLAAEMITSDDSYYYSHHAERVLPVLRVQFQSADQTTFYADPAQGKLVGHADRNSKWNRWLFNGLHQLDFAAAVRVRPVWDVMVASLCALGALLSATGLVLGWRRVKKRGAVRRSSIS
;
A
#
# COMPACT_ATOMS: atom_id res chain seq x y z
N MET A 1 13.13 -47.22 -30.15
CA MET A 1 13.07 -45.86 -29.56
C MET A 1 11.81 -45.05 -29.95
N ALA A 2 11.31 -45.10 -31.20
CA ALA A 2 10.10 -44.35 -31.60
C ALA A 2 8.79 -44.78 -30.89
N LEU A 3 8.62 -46.06 -30.56
CA LEU A 3 7.44 -46.58 -29.84
C LEU A 3 7.41 -46.23 -28.34
N LEU A 4 8.59 -46.10 -27.70
CA LEU A 4 8.72 -45.65 -26.31
C LEU A 4 8.52 -44.13 -26.17
N MET A 5 8.87 -43.35 -27.19
CA MET A 5 8.55 -41.91 -27.24
C MET A 5 7.05 -41.69 -27.46
N GLY A 6 6.36 -42.52 -28.25
CA GLY A 6 4.92 -42.41 -28.50
C GLY A 6 4.03 -42.64 -27.26
N SER A 7 4.39 -43.61 -26.39
CA SER A 7 3.66 -43.90 -25.16
C SER A 7 3.88 -42.83 -24.08
N ALA A 8 5.11 -42.32 -23.94
CA ALA A 8 5.43 -41.16 -23.11
C ALA A 8 4.69 -39.89 -23.60
N LEU A 9 4.55 -39.73 -24.93
CA LEU A 9 3.84 -38.60 -25.56
C LEU A 9 2.32 -38.62 -25.31
N GLY A 10 1.70 -39.80 -25.21
CA GLY A 10 0.29 -39.95 -24.82
C GLY A 10 0.05 -39.64 -23.33
N SER A 11 1.03 -39.97 -22.49
CA SER A 11 0.98 -39.79 -21.04
C SER A 11 0.97 -38.31 -20.64
N TRP A 12 1.85 -37.47 -21.20
CA TRP A 12 1.94 -36.06 -20.80
C TRP A 12 0.69 -35.25 -21.19
N LYS A 13 0.13 -35.44 -22.40
CA LYS A 13 -1.09 -34.72 -22.83
C LYS A 13 -2.26 -34.99 -21.89
N ARG A 14 -2.38 -36.26 -21.47
CA ARG A 14 -3.38 -36.67 -20.47
C ARG A 14 -3.12 -36.01 -19.12
N GLN A 15 -1.86 -35.96 -18.68
CA GLN A 15 -1.48 -35.30 -17.43
C GLN A 15 -1.79 -33.79 -17.44
N LEU A 16 -1.48 -33.06 -18.53
CA LEU A 16 -1.82 -31.63 -18.63
C LEU A 16 -3.33 -31.38 -18.51
N HIS A 17 -4.14 -32.19 -19.21
CA HIS A 17 -5.60 -32.11 -19.11
C HIS A 17 -6.13 -32.41 -17.70
N LEU A 18 -5.51 -33.37 -17.01
CA LEU A 18 -5.88 -33.69 -15.62
C LEU A 18 -5.46 -32.58 -14.67
N LEU A 19 -4.25 -32.05 -14.81
CA LEU A 19 -3.71 -30.98 -13.97
C LEU A 19 -4.54 -29.71 -14.13
N HIS A 20 -4.76 -29.23 -15.36
CA HIS A 20 -5.63 -28.08 -15.63
C HIS A 20 -7.04 -28.26 -15.04
N ARG A 21 -7.61 -29.47 -15.19
CA ARG A 21 -8.96 -29.75 -14.66
C ARG A 21 -9.01 -29.69 -13.14
N TRP A 22 -8.07 -30.35 -12.46
CA TRP A 22 -8.11 -30.44 -10.99
C TRP A 22 -7.70 -29.13 -10.33
N LEU A 23 -6.72 -28.42 -10.90
CA LEU A 23 -6.43 -27.05 -10.50
C LEU A 23 -7.68 -26.17 -10.70
N GLY A 24 -8.35 -26.25 -11.85
CA GLY A 24 -9.55 -25.46 -12.13
C GLY A 24 -10.69 -25.70 -11.14
N ILE A 25 -10.85 -26.95 -10.66
CA ILE A 25 -11.82 -27.29 -9.62
C ILE A 25 -11.39 -26.71 -8.26
N GLY A 26 -10.11 -26.81 -7.90
CA GLY A 26 -9.62 -26.39 -6.58
C GLY A 26 -9.52 -24.88 -6.39
N ILE A 27 -9.05 -24.15 -7.41
CA ILE A 27 -8.73 -22.71 -7.31
C ILE A 27 -9.55 -21.82 -8.25
N GLY A 28 -10.40 -22.38 -9.12
CA GLY A 28 -11.20 -21.58 -10.06
C GLY A 28 -12.15 -20.58 -9.38
N LEU A 29 -12.62 -20.90 -8.17
CA LEU A 29 -13.46 -19.98 -7.39
C LEU A 29 -12.65 -18.79 -6.90
N LEU A 30 -11.43 -19.02 -6.42
CA LEU A 30 -10.53 -17.96 -6.00
C LEU A 30 -10.22 -17.01 -7.16
N VAL A 31 -9.93 -17.54 -8.35
CA VAL A 31 -9.68 -16.72 -9.54
C VAL A 31 -10.90 -15.88 -9.91
N LEU A 32 -12.11 -16.46 -9.87
CA LEU A 32 -13.35 -15.72 -10.09
C LEU A 32 -13.52 -14.58 -9.06
N LEU A 33 -13.29 -14.88 -7.79
CA LEU A 33 -13.39 -13.90 -6.70
C LEU A 33 -12.33 -12.80 -6.81
N TRP A 34 -11.14 -13.09 -7.33
CA TRP A 34 -10.11 -12.07 -7.60
C TRP A 34 -10.55 -11.04 -8.63
N PHE A 35 -11.21 -11.45 -9.71
CA PHE A 35 -11.76 -10.51 -10.69
C PHE A 35 -12.84 -9.61 -10.07
N GLY A 36 -13.78 -10.20 -9.31
CA GLY A 36 -14.85 -9.44 -8.66
C GLY A 36 -14.31 -8.45 -7.61
N SER A 37 -13.41 -8.93 -6.75
CA SER A 37 -12.79 -8.11 -5.69
C SER A 37 -11.87 -7.02 -6.25
N GLY A 38 -11.20 -7.26 -7.38
CA GLY A 38 -10.42 -6.25 -8.08
C GLY A 38 -11.26 -5.05 -8.49
N VAL A 39 -12.48 -5.28 -9.00
CA VAL A 39 -13.42 -4.20 -9.34
C VAL A 39 -13.82 -3.40 -8.10
N VAL A 40 -14.10 -4.06 -6.98
CA VAL A 40 -14.46 -3.39 -5.72
C VAL A 40 -13.33 -2.47 -5.23
N MET A 41 -12.07 -2.96 -5.28
CA MET A 41 -10.90 -2.19 -4.84
C MET A 41 -10.62 -0.93 -5.69
N MET A 42 -11.16 -0.82 -6.90
CA MET A 42 -11.05 0.39 -7.72
C MET A 42 -11.78 1.60 -7.12
N TYR A 43 -12.79 1.33 -6.28
CA TYR A 43 -13.70 2.33 -5.72
C TYR A 43 -13.66 2.41 -4.20
N VAL A 44 -13.39 1.28 -3.52
CA VAL A 44 -13.29 1.24 -2.06
C VAL A 44 -11.91 0.70 -1.68
N PRO A 45 -10.93 1.59 -1.40
CA PRO A 45 -9.62 1.16 -0.94
C PRO A 45 -9.70 0.54 0.46
N TYR A 46 -8.63 -0.16 0.85
CA TYR A 46 -8.47 -0.55 2.25
C TYR A 46 -8.47 0.71 3.12
N PRO A 47 -9.22 0.75 4.24
CA PRO A 47 -9.45 2.00 4.96
C PRO A 47 -8.13 2.65 5.36
N ALA A 48 -8.01 3.97 5.27
CA ALA A 48 -6.82 4.71 5.63
C ALA A 48 -7.18 6.14 6.00
N LEU A 49 -6.52 6.69 7.03
CA LEU A 49 -6.70 8.09 7.39
C LEU A 49 -5.91 8.98 6.42
N THR A 50 -6.61 9.84 5.70
CA THR A 50 -5.99 10.80 4.78
C THR A 50 -5.37 11.98 5.53
N GLU A 51 -4.41 12.69 4.90
CA GLU A 51 -3.86 13.93 5.47
C GLU A 51 -4.97 14.97 5.66
N GLN A 52 -5.92 15.05 4.72
CA GLN A 52 -7.03 16.00 4.76
C GLN A 52 -7.98 15.75 5.93
N GLU A 53 -8.36 14.49 6.17
CA GLU A 53 -9.15 14.11 7.35
C GLU A 53 -8.38 14.40 8.64
N ARG A 54 -7.08 14.03 8.70
CA ARG A 54 -6.25 14.35 9.87
C ARG A 54 -6.18 15.86 10.12
N MET A 55 -5.99 16.66 9.07
CA MET A 55 -5.99 18.13 9.15
C MET A 55 -7.33 18.68 9.62
N ALA A 56 -8.46 18.05 9.26
CA ALA A 56 -9.78 18.45 9.72
C ALA A 56 -9.99 18.15 11.21
N TRP A 57 -9.42 17.07 11.72
CA TRP A 57 -9.71 16.59 13.08
C TRP A 57 -8.65 16.94 14.13
N LEU A 58 -7.45 17.34 13.72
CA LEU A 58 -6.43 17.85 14.63
C LEU A 58 -6.89 19.16 15.30
N ALA A 59 -6.67 19.27 16.61
CA ALA A 59 -6.90 20.51 17.33
C ALA A 59 -5.76 21.51 17.08
N PRO A 60 -6.03 22.83 17.11
CA PRO A 60 -4.97 23.84 17.10
C PRO A 60 -3.93 23.60 18.20
N LEU A 61 -2.66 23.85 17.86
CA LEU A 61 -1.53 23.80 18.77
C LEU A 61 -1.38 25.14 19.48
N ASP A 62 -1.67 25.15 20.78
CA ASP A 62 -1.37 26.30 21.64
C ASP A 62 0.08 26.22 22.12
N VAL A 63 0.96 26.95 21.42
CA VAL A 63 2.40 26.90 21.71
C VAL A 63 2.76 27.65 22.99
N ALA A 64 1.87 28.52 23.50
CA ALA A 64 2.09 29.18 24.78
C ALA A 64 2.04 28.19 25.96
N GLN A 65 1.38 27.03 25.79
CA GLN A 65 1.37 25.95 26.77
C GLN A 65 2.64 25.08 26.75
N VAL A 66 3.53 25.25 25.77
CA VAL A 66 4.79 24.49 25.69
C VAL A 66 5.81 25.09 26.66
N GLN A 67 6.11 24.38 27.74
CA GLN A 67 7.01 24.82 28.82
C GLN A 67 8.34 24.04 28.83
N VAL A 68 8.38 22.87 28.19
CA VAL A 68 9.56 22.01 28.11
C VAL A 68 10.02 21.93 26.67
N ASN A 69 11.33 22.03 26.42
CA ASN A 69 11.90 21.84 25.08
C ASN A 69 11.91 20.35 24.70
N ALA A 70 12.09 20.04 23.41
CA ALA A 70 12.04 18.65 22.95
C ALA A 70 13.22 17.80 23.48
N TRP A 71 14.36 18.41 23.80
CA TRP A 71 15.53 17.71 24.36
C TRP A 71 15.25 17.20 25.77
N ASP A 72 14.76 18.05 26.66
CA ASP A 72 14.45 17.70 28.05
C ASP A 72 13.29 16.70 28.10
N ALA A 73 12.29 16.86 27.22
CA ALA A 73 11.21 15.89 27.05
C ALA A 73 11.73 14.53 26.55
N TRP A 74 12.69 14.51 25.63
CA TRP A 74 13.31 13.27 25.15
C TRP A 74 14.13 12.58 26.25
N GLN A 75 14.88 13.35 27.06
CA GLN A 75 15.61 12.82 28.21
C GLN A 75 14.66 12.18 29.24
N ALA A 76 13.52 12.82 29.51
CA ALA A 76 12.48 12.27 30.39
C ALA A 76 11.89 10.94 29.89
N ALA A 77 11.93 10.68 28.57
CA ALA A 77 11.52 9.40 27.99
C ALA A 77 12.49 8.24 28.28
N GLY A 78 13.68 8.53 28.84
CA GLY A 78 14.62 7.54 29.41
C GLY A 78 15.26 6.60 28.38
N ARG A 79 15.55 7.09 27.17
CA ARG A 79 16.08 6.28 26.06
C ARG A 79 17.47 6.74 25.62
N PRO A 80 18.40 5.79 25.35
CA PRO A 80 19.68 6.13 24.74
C PRO A 80 19.48 6.49 23.26
N GLY A 81 20.39 7.31 22.72
CA GLY A 81 20.38 7.71 21.32
C GLY A 81 19.43 8.88 21.01
N MET A 82 19.28 9.17 19.72
CA MET A 82 18.45 10.26 19.21
C MET A 82 17.20 9.71 18.51
N PRO A 83 16.05 10.38 18.63
CA PRO A 83 14.83 9.98 17.92
C PRO A 83 15.01 10.15 16.41
N SER A 84 14.40 9.27 15.63
CA SER A 84 14.44 9.33 14.15
C SER A 84 13.40 10.28 13.55
N ALA A 85 12.38 10.65 14.32
CA ALA A 85 11.43 11.71 14.00
C ALA A 85 10.89 12.32 15.29
N VAL A 86 10.63 13.63 15.27
CA VAL A 86 10.00 14.36 16.36
C VAL A 86 8.88 15.21 15.79
N LYS A 87 7.71 15.15 16.43
CA LYS A 87 6.60 16.05 16.16
C LYS A 87 5.96 16.56 17.44
N LEU A 88 5.28 17.69 17.35
CA LEU A 88 4.56 18.36 18.42
C LEU A 88 3.17 18.70 17.92
N ASN A 89 2.14 18.25 18.62
CA ASN A 89 0.75 18.64 18.34
C ASN A 89 -0.10 18.61 19.62
N THR A 90 -1.40 18.90 19.49
CA THR A 90 -2.35 18.89 20.61
C THR A 90 -3.02 17.52 20.76
N VAL A 91 -2.96 16.97 21.98
CA VAL A 91 -3.63 15.73 22.38
C VAL A 91 -4.58 16.04 23.54
N ALA A 92 -5.88 15.82 23.34
CA ALA A 92 -6.92 16.11 24.33
C ALA A 92 -6.80 17.52 24.98
N GLY A 93 -6.51 18.53 24.16
CA GLY A 93 -6.40 19.94 24.57
C GLY A 93 -5.06 20.35 25.19
N ARG A 94 -4.07 19.45 25.27
CA ARG A 94 -2.73 19.73 25.82
C ARG A 94 -1.64 19.46 24.78
N PRO A 95 -0.53 20.22 24.74
CA PRO A 95 0.54 19.99 23.78
C PRO A 95 1.39 18.77 24.19
N ALA A 96 1.74 17.93 23.23
CA ALA A 96 2.57 16.74 23.44
C ALA A 96 3.63 16.59 22.36
N TYR A 97 4.85 16.24 22.79
CA TYR A 97 5.89 15.76 21.88
C TYR A 97 5.69 14.27 21.61
N HIS A 98 5.91 13.87 20.37
CA HIS A 98 5.96 12.49 19.92
C HIS A 98 7.31 12.21 19.30
N PHE A 99 8.00 11.20 19.83
CA PHE A 99 9.33 10.77 19.42
C PHE A 99 9.25 9.37 18.80
N MET A 100 9.73 9.22 17.57
CA MET A 100 9.89 7.91 16.94
C MET A 100 11.26 7.35 17.30
N ALA A 101 11.28 6.19 17.95
CA ALA A 101 12.52 5.45 18.24
C ALA A 101 12.22 3.94 18.23
N ASP A 102 13.15 3.14 17.70
CA ASP A 102 13.01 1.68 17.61
C ASP A 102 11.72 1.23 16.89
N GLY A 103 11.25 2.02 15.92
CA GLY A 103 10.01 1.76 15.17
C GLY A 103 8.72 1.96 15.97
N ARG A 104 8.77 2.62 17.13
CA ARG A 104 7.61 2.93 17.97
C ARG A 104 7.58 4.39 18.38
N TRP A 105 6.38 4.94 18.49
CA TRP A 105 6.17 6.26 19.07
C TRP A 105 6.25 6.23 20.60
N ARG A 106 6.78 7.30 21.16
CA ARG A 106 6.78 7.62 22.60
C ARG A 106 6.38 9.07 22.76
N SER A 107 5.59 9.36 23.79
CA SER A 107 5.01 10.68 23.93
C SER A 107 5.21 11.23 25.32
N VAL A 108 5.43 12.54 25.38
CA VAL A 108 5.70 13.28 26.60
C VAL A 108 4.93 14.60 26.50
N TRP A 109 4.27 15.00 27.58
CA TRP A 109 3.56 16.26 27.62
C TRP A 109 4.55 17.42 27.53
N ALA A 110 4.29 18.37 26.63
CA ALA A 110 5.18 19.51 26.38
C ALA A 110 5.04 20.61 27.46
N ASP A 111 3.99 20.56 28.27
CA ASP A 111 3.73 21.47 29.40
C ASP A 111 4.47 21.07 30.70
N THR A 112 4.78 19.78 30.88
CA THR A 112 5.25 19.22 32.15
C THR A 112 6.46 18.31 32.01
N GLY A 113 6.75 17.79 30.81
CA GLY A 113 7.80 16.79 30.61
C GLY A 113 7.44 15.40 31.12
N ALA A 114 6.20 15.20 31.60
CA ALA A 114 5.73 13.91 32.08
C ALA A 114 5.39 12.98 30.90
N THR A 115 5.66 11.68 31.04
CA THR A 115 5.28 10.69 30.02
C THR A 115 3.77 10.72 29.78
N LEU A 116 3.36 10.82 28.52
CA LEU A 116 1.97 10.74 28.12
C LEU A 116 1.51 9.29 28.14
N GLN A 117 0.55 8.99 29.01
CA GLN A 117 -0.19 7.74 29.04
C GLN A 117 -1.56 8.00 28.40
N VAL A 118 -1.83 7.35 27.27
CA VAL A 118 -3.14 7.47 26.61
C VAL A 118 -4.17 6.70 27.43
N THR A 119 -5.25 7.36 27.83
CA THR A 119 -6.38 6.78 28.55
C THR A 119 -7.62 6.73 27.65
N ASP A 120 -8.66 6.02 28.10
CA ASP A 120 -9.96 5.99 27.43
C ASP A 120 -10.55 7.39 27.21
N ASP A 121 -10.35 8.31 28.15
CA ASP A 121 -10.83 9.70 28.03
C ASP A 121 -10.08 10.47 26.95
N ILE A 122 -8.77 10.28 26.83
CA ILE A 122 -7.97 10.86 25.74
C ILE A 122 -8.43 10.28 24.40
N ALA A 123 -8.63 8.96 24.33
CA ALA A 123 -9.11 8.31 23.11
C ALA A 123 -10.51 8.79 22.70
N ARG A 124 -11.42 8.94 23.66
CA ARG A 124 -12.77 9.47 23.46
C ARG A 124 -12.74 10.92 22.99
N SER A 125 -11.89 11.76 23.59
CA SER A 125 -11.71 13.16 23.20
C SER A 125 -11.19 13.28 21.77
N ALA A 126 -10.16 12.50 21.42
CA ALA A 126 -9.63 12.46 20.06
C ALA A 126 -10.67 11.96 19.05
N ALA A 127 -11.48 10.95 19.40
CA ALA A 127 -12.53 10.42 18.54
C ALA A 127 -13.71 11.40 18.34
N ALA A 128 -14.02 12.22 19.35
CA ALA A 128 -15.13 13.17 19.28
C ALA A 128 -14.97 14.22 18.16
N SER A 129 -13.73 14.60 17.80
CA SER A 129 -13.50 15.54 16.70
C SER A 129 -13.81 14.94 15.31
N ALA A 130 -13.67 13.62 15.16
CA ALA A 130 -13.98 12.90 13.93
C ALA A 130 -15.44 12.42 13.85
N ALA A 131 -16.14 12.34 14.98
CA ALA A 131 -17.55 11.94 15.05
C ALA A 131 -18.39 12.90 15.92
N PRO A 132 -18.49 14.19 15.56
CA PRO A 132 -19.15 15.21 16.40
C PRO A 132 -20.65 14.98 16.62
N GLY A 133 -21.30 14.21 15.74
CA GLY A 133 -22.73 13.87 15.83
C GLY A 133 -23.03 12.54 16.53
N ALA A 134 -22.02 11.84 17.06
CA ALA A 134 -22.21 10.55 17.70
C ALA A 134 -22.92 10.68 19.05
N ARG A 135 -23.90 9.82 19.32
CA ARG A 135 -24.61 9.80 20.62
C ARG A 135 -23.75 9.26 21.75
N THR A 136 -22.96 8.23 21.45
CA THR A 136 -22.02 7.61 22.38
C THR A 136 -20.75 7.19 21.65
N LEU A 137 -19.65 7.13 22.39
CA LEU A 137 -18.35 6.64 21.92
C LEU A 137 -17.95 5.45 22.80
N ALA A 138 -18.05 4.21 22.33
CA ALA A 138 -17.61 3.06 23.11
C ALA A 138 -16.12 2.81 22.87
N VAL A 139 -15.32 2.76 23.93
CA VAL A 139 -13.86 2.60 23.85
C VAL A 139 -13.48 1.18 24.24
N ASP A 140 -12.63 0.56 23.43
CA ASP A 140 -12.03 -0.75 23.66
C ASP A 140 -10.53 -0.70 23.28
N THR A 141 -9.70 -1.54 23.89
CA THR A 141 -8.26 -1.60 23.54
C THR A 141 -7.98 -2.82 22.68
N VAL A 142 -7.34 -2.62 21.54
CA VAL A 142 -6.97 -3.68 20.61
C VAL A 142 -5.51 -3.56 20.18
N ASP A 143 -4.78 -4.68 20.18
CA ASP A 143 -3.47 -4.70 19.52
C ASP A 143 -3.61 -4.75 18.00
N GLN A 144 -4.55 -5.57 17.51
CA GLN A 144 -4.73 -5.80 16.10
C GLN A 144 -6.10 -6.43 15.80
N ASP A 145 -6.74 -5.94 14.75
CA ASP A 145 -7.96 -6.44 14.16
C ASP A 145 -7.89 -6.39 12.61
N GLN A 146 -9.04 -6.64 11.97
CA GLN A 146 -9.20 -6.69 10.51
C GLN A 146 -8.86 -5.38 9.77
N TRP A 147 -8.88 -4.23 10.45
CA TRP A 147 -8.76 -2.89 9.86
C TRP A 147 -7.48 -2.15 10.27
N THR A 148 -6.59 -2.83 10.99
CA THR A 148 -5.40 -2.24 11.64
C THR A 148 -4.10 -2.88 11.17
N PHE A 149 -4.05 -3.36 9.92
CA PHE A 149 -2.81 -3.77 9.26
C PHE A 149 -2.04 -2.56 8.72
N GLY A 150 -0.72 -2.71 8.55
CA GLY A 150 0.14 -1.69 7.92
C GLY A 150 0.68 -0.66 8.90
N ALA A 151 0.72 0.61 8.49
CA ALA A 151 1.47 1.68 9.17
C ALA A 151 1.05 1.92 10.63
N VAL A 152 -0.18 1.59 11.00
CA VAL A 152 -0.69 1.74 12.38
C VAL A 152 0.02 0.83 13.39
N GLN A 153 0.85 -0.13 12.94
CA GLN A 153 1.65 -0.98 13.81
C GLN A 153 2.54 -0.19 14.79
N ALA A 154 3.11 0.94 14.35
CA ALA A 154 3.97 1.78 15.19
C ALA A 154 3.22 2.48 16.35
N HIS A 155 1.88 2.46 16.29
CA HIS A 155 0.98 3.16 17.21
C HIS A 155 0.36 2.25 18.27
N ARG A 156 0.65 0.94 18.22
CA ARG A 156 0.04 -0.08 19.08
C ARG A 156 0.48 0.00 20.57
N PRO A 157 -0.38 -0.41 21.52
CA PRO A 157 -1.78 -0.84 21.33
C PRO A 157 -2.66 0.31 20.82
N LEU A 158 -3.80 -0.01 20.21
CA LEU A 158 -4.74 0.98 19.68
C LEU A 158 -6.00 1.01 20.55
N TYR A 159 -6.60 2.17 20.69
CA TYR A 159 -7.95 2.32 21.21
C TYR A 159 -8.93 2.31 20.04
N ARG A 160 -9.80 1.29 19.98
CA ARG A 160 -10.92 1.21 19.07
C ARG A 160 -12.09 1.97 19.69
N VAL A 161 -12.54 3.03 19.02
CA VAL A 161 -13.66 3.85 19.44
C VAL A 161 -14.81 3.67 18.47
N GLU A 162 -15.87 3.00 18.90
CA GLU A 162 -17.09 2.80 18.13
C GLU A 162 -18.04 3.98 18.36
N ALA A 163 -18.35 4.71 17.29
CA ALA A 163 -19.27 5.85 17.34
C ALA A 163 -20.70 5.41 17.01
N ASP A 164 -21.65 5.75 17.88
CA ASP A 164 -23.08 5.62 17.57
C ASP A 164 -23.52 6.81 16.70
N ASP A 165 -23.14 6.74 15.42
CA ASP A 165 -23.55 7.65 14.36
C ASP A 165 -24.21 6.90 13.19
N ALA A 166 -24.76 7.65 12.23
CA ALA A 166 -25.43 7.06 11.08
C ALA A 166 -24.47 6.28 10.15
N ALA A 167 -23.20 6.65 10.12
CA ALA A 167 -22.18 6.01 9.28
C ALA A 167 -21.68 4.67 9.88
N GLY A 168 -21.92 4.44 11.18
CA GLY A 168 -21.32 3.36 11.95
C GLY A 168 -19.80 3.50 12.00
N SER A 169 -19.31 4.69 12.31
CA SER A 169 -17.87 4.99 12.33
C SER A 169 -17.15 4.19 13.41
N VAL A 170 -15.97 3.68 13.06
CA VAL A 170 -15.03 3.07 14.01
C VAL A 170 -13.70 3.78 13.82
N LEU A 171 -13.26 4.45 14.88
CA LEU A 171 -12.09 5.31 14.93
C LEU A 171 -11.01 4.62 15.74
N TYR A 172 -9.77 4.63 15.25
CA TYR A 172 -8.63 4.06 15.95
C TYR A 172 -7.70 5.17 16.42
N VAL A 173 -7.53 5.24 17.73
CA VAL A 173 -6.60 6.18 18.38
C VAL A 173 -5.34 5.43 18.78
N SER A 174 -4.18 6.03 18.56
CA SER A 174 -2.90 5.48 19.00
C SER A 174 -2.84 5.44 20.52
N GLY A 175 -2.53 4.28 21.10
CA GLY A 175 -2.20 4.19 22.52
C GLY A 175 -0.81 4.73 22.88
N ARG A 176 -0.06 5.22 21.87
CA ARG A 176 1.26 5.85 22.06
C ARG A 176 1.19 7.35 21.97
N THR A 177 0.41 7.90 21.03
CA THR A 177 0.36 9.34 20.76
C THR A 177 -0.96 9.98 21.13
N GLY A 178 -2.05 9.22 21.29
CA GLY A 178 -3.39 9.78 21.48
C GLY A 178 -4.00 10.36 20.20
N GLU A 179 -3.33 10.18 19.06
CA GLU A 179 -3.80 10.66 17.75
C GLU A 179 -4.71 9.65 17.07
N LEU A 180 -5.67 10.14 16.27
CA LEU A 180 -6.36 9.31 15.29
C LEU A 180 -5.39 8.82 14.22
N VAL A 181 -5.40 7.52 13.94
CA VAL A 181 -4.48 6.86 12.98
C VAL A 181 -5.19 6.03 11.92
N ARG A 182 -6.50 5.81 12.10
CA ARG A 182 -7.38 5.11 11.17
C ARG A 182 -8.81 5.44 11.50
N ASP A 183 -9.63 5.55 10.49
CA ASP A 183 -11.07 5.58 10.57
C ASP A 183 -11.66 4.58 9.57
N THR A 184 -12.89 4.14 9.83
CA THR A 184 -13.66 3.27 8.94
C THR A 184 -15.14 3.53 9.09
N THR A 185 -15.90 3.43 8.01
CA THR A 185 -17.38 3.41 8.06
C THR A 185 -17.95 2.00 7.87
N ARG A 186 -19.24 1.78 8.21
CA ARG A 186 -19.90 0.49 7.99
C ARG A 186 -19.88 0.05 6.53
N SER A 187 -20.08 1.00 5.61
CA SER A 187 -20.09 0.76 4.17
C SER A 187 -18.71 0.35 3.67
N GLU A 188 -17.66 1.07 4.08
CA GLU A 188 -16.27 0.74 3.73
C GLU A 188 -15.88 -0.64 4.23
N ARG A 189 -16.22 -0.99 5.47
CA ARG A 189 -15.93 -2.32 6.04
C ARG A 189 -16.65 -3.42 5.26
N ALA A 190 -17.93 -3.21 4.92
CA ALA A 190 -18.71 -4.18 4.15
C ALA A 190 -18.13 -4.42 2.75
N TRP A 191 -17.81 -3.35 2.01
CA TRP A 191 -17.22 -3.47 0.69
C TRP A 191 -15.79 -4.02 0.72
N ASN A 192 -14.99 -3.70 1.74
CA ASN A 192 -13.65 -4.26 1.86
C ASN A 192 -13.63 -5.79 2.07
N TRP A 193 -14.68 -6.38 2.68
CA TRP A 193 -14.82 -7.84 2.70
C TRP A 193 -14.91 -8.41 1.29
N ALA A 194 -15.68 -7.77 0.39
CA ALA A 194 -15.78 -8.18 -1.00
C ALA A 194 -14.58 -7.75 -1.87
N GLY A 195 -13.84 -6.72 -1.44
CA GLY A 195 -12.66 -6.15 -2.10
C GLY A 195 -11.36 -6.64 -1.49
N SER A 196 -10.65 -5.73 -0.80
CA SER A 196 -9.29 -5.93 -0.29
C SER A 196 -9.09 -7.22 0.52
N VAL A 197 -10.08 -7.64 1.33
CA VAL A 197 -9.96 -8.85 2.17
C VAL A 197 -9.88 -10.12 1.31
N ILE A 198 -10.74 -10.25 0.30
CA ILE A 198 -10.70 -11.36 -0.65
C ILE A 198 -9.46 -11.25 -1.54
N HIS A 199 -9.22 -10.06 -2.10
CA HIS A 199 -8.20 -9.88 -3.12
C HIS A 199 -6.79 -10.16 -2.59
N TRP A 200 -6.48 -9.59 -1.41
CA TRP A 200 -5.19 -9.76 -0.75
C TRP A 200 -5.14 -10.95 0.22
N ILE A 201 -6.25 -11.69 0.41
CA ILE A 201 -6.37 -12.77 1.40
C ILE A 201 -6.04 -12.24 2.82
N TYR A 202 -6.63 -11.11 3.17
CA TYR A 202 -6.35 -10.32 4.39
C TYR A 202 -7.11 -10.79 5.63
N PHE A 203 -7.47 -12.07 5.71
CA PHE A 203 -8.16 -12.62 6.87
C PHE A 203 -7.27 -12.52 8.12
N THR A 204 -7.82 -11.94 9.19
CA THR A 204 -7.05 -11.66 10.42
C THR A 204 -6.24 -12.84 10.97
N PRO A 205 -6.79 -14.07 11.11
CA PRO A 205 -6.02 -15.22 11.61
C PRO A 205 -4.78 -15.58 10.78
N LEU A 206 -4.75 -15.19 9.50
CA LEU A 206 -3.61 -15.40 8.61
C LEU A 206 -2.70 -14.17 8.56
N ARG A 207 -3.29 -12.98 8.40
CA ARG A 207 -2.56 -11.74 8.13
C ARG A 207 -1.76 -11.21 9.32
N THR A 208 -2.10 -11.62 10.54
CA THR A 208 -1.25 -11.45 11.74
C THR A 208 0.13 -12.10 11.57
N HIS A 209 0.22 -13.17 10.77
CA HIS A 209 1.46 -13.86 10.46
C HIS A 209 1.94 -13.50 9.04
N GLY A 210 2.72 -12.43 8.91
CA GLY A 210 3.10 -11.86 7.61
C GLY A 210 3.80 -12.83 6.65
N GLN A 211 4.70 -13.69 7.16
CA GLN A 211 5.39 -14.69 6.34
C GLN A 211 4.44 -15.80 5.84
N PRO A 212 3.68 -16.49 6.71
CA PRO A 212 2.63 -17.42 6.28
C PRO A 212 1.62 -16.81 5.29
N TRP A 213 1.13 -15.60 5.56
CA TRP A 213 0.26 -14.88 4.63
C TRP A 213 0.89 -14.72 3.24
N ARG A 214 2.16 -14.25 3.18
CA ARG A 214 2.89 -14.09 1.92
C ARG A 214 3.02 -15.41 1.16
N GLN A 215 3.31 -16.51 1.86
CA GLN A 215 3.40 -17.84 1.26
C GLN A 215 2.04 -18.29 0.68
N VAL A 216 0.94 -18.10 1.41
CA VAL A 216 -0.41 -18.43 0.91
C VAL A 216 -0.71 -17.66 -0.38
N VAL A 217 -0.49 -16.35 -0.40
CA VAL A 217 -0.73 -15.54 -1.61
C VAL A 217 0.17 -16.00 -2.76
N MET A 218 1.47 -16.21 -2.51
CA MET A 218 2.44 -16.63 -3.52
C MET A 218 2.09 -17.99 -4.16
N TRP A 219 1.75 -19.00 -3.35
CA TRP A 219 1.46 -20.34 -3.88
C TRP A 219 0.08 -20.44 -4.51
N THR A 220 -0.92 -19.74 -3.99
CA THR A 220 -2.26 -19.73 -4.60
C THR A 220 -2.26 -19.00 -5.94
N SER A 221 -1.62 -17.84 -6.03
CA SER A 221 -1.48 -17.10 -7.30
C SER A 221 -0.55 -17.81 -8.28
N GLY A 222 0.53 -18.44 -7.81
CA GLY A 222 1.38 -19.32 -8.63
C GLY A 222 0.62 -20.52 -9.21
N ALA A 223 -0.22 -21.19 -8.40
CA ALA A 223 -1.07 -22.28 -8.89
C ALA A 223 -2.11 -21.78 -9.91
N ALA A 224 -2.68 -20.60 -9.72
CA ALA A 224 -3.59 -19.97 -10.67
C ALA A 224 -2.91 -19.61 -11.98
N LEU A 225 -1.68 -19.10 -11.91
CA LEU A 225 -0.86 -18.84 -13.08
C LEU A 225 -0.63 -20.13 -13.88
N VAL A 226 -0.23 -21.22 -13.21
CA VAL A 226 -0.07 -22.55 -13.85
C VAL A 226 -1.37 -23.05 -14.45
N LEU A 227 -2.51 -22.92 -13.75
CA LEU A 227 -3.82 -23.30 -14.26
C LEU A 227 -4.12 -22.64 -15.62
N VAL A 228 -3.89 -21.33 -15.72
CA VAL A 228 -4.18 -20.55 -16.92
C VAL A 228 -3.16 -20.84 -18.02
N MET A 229 -1.87 -20.99 -17.69
CA MET A 229 -0.84 -21.43 -18.65
C MET A 229 -1.23 -22.76 -19.30
N LEU A 230 -1.63 -23.75 -18.49
CA LEU A 230 -2.07 -25.04 -18.99
C LEU A 230 -3.32 -24.93 -19.85
N GLY A 231 -4.27 -24.09 -19.44
CA GLY A 231 -5.50 -23.81 -20.20
C GLY A 231 -5.19 -23.24 -21.58
N MET A 232 -4.27 -22.27 -21.66
CA MET A 232 -3.81 -21.66 -22.91
C MET A 232 -3.12 -22.68 -23.82
N VAL A 233 -2.17 -23.46 -23.29
CA VAL A 233 -1.47 -24.51 -24.04
C VAL A 233 -2.48 -25.51 -24.61
N LEU A 234 -3.41 -26.00 -23.79
CA LEU A 234 -4.43 -26.96 -24.21
C LEU A 234 -5.43 -26.35 -25.21
N GLY A 235 -5.79 -25.08 -25.04
CA GLY A 235 -6.67 -24.36 -25.96
C GLY A 235 -6.06 -24.26 -27.36
N VAL A 236 -4.82 -23.77 -27.44
CA VAL A 236 -4.09 -23.67 -28.72
C VAL A 236 -3.91 -25.04 -29.36
N GLN A 237 -3.55 -26.07 -28.60
CA GLN A 237 -3.42 -27.45 -29.12
C GLN A 237 -4.74 -28.01 -29.67
N ARG A 238 -5.89 -27.54 -29.19
CA ARG A 238 -7.22 -27.99 -29.61
C ARG A 238 -7.84 -27.10 -30.69
N LEU A 239 -7.23 -25.97 -31.00
CA LEU A 239 -7.64 -25.11 -32.10
C LEU A 239 -7.15 -25.70 -33.43
N ARG A 240 -8.07 -25.97 -34.36
CA ARG A 240 -7.75 -26.46 -35.71
C ARG A 240 -8.22 -25.49 -36.78
N VAL A 241 -7.33 -24.57 -37.18
CA VAL A 241 -7.60 -23.58 -38.24
C VAL A 241 -7.47 -24.19 -39.64
N ARG A 242 -6.40 -24.94 -39.90
CA ARG A 242 -6.12 -25.48 -41.25
C ARG A 242 -6.86 -26.77 -41.59
N ARG A 243 -7.17 -27.59 -40.58
CA ARG A 243 -7.90 -28.86 -40.75
C ARG A 243 -9.05 -28.92 -39.74
N PRO A 244 -10.14 -28.17 -39.98
CA PRO A 244 -11.27 -28.08 -39.05
C PRO A 244 -11.83 -29.45 -38.68
N TYR A 245 -12.45 -29.52 -37.51
CA TYR A 245 -13.21 -30.70 -37.10
C TYR A 245 -14.45 -30.89 -37.99
N ALA A 246 -15.08 -32.06 -37.87
CA ALA A 246 -16.32 -32.37 -38.57
C ALA A 246 -17.35 -31.23 -38.44
N GLY A 247 -17.93 -30.84 -39.58
CA GLY A 247 -18.84 -29.69 -39.68
C GLY A 247 -18.15 -28.33 -39.72
N GLY A 248 -16.89 -28.23 -40.16
CA GLY A 248 -16.17 -26.95 -40.33
C GLY A 248 -15.76 -26.27 -39.04
N ARG A 249 -15.84 -26.96 -37.90
CA ARG A 249 -15.65 -26.35 -36.58
C ARG A 249 -14.18 -26.22 -36.23
N LEU A 250 -13.76 -25.04 -35.80
CA LEU A 250 -12.39 -24.76 -35.38
C LEU A 250 -12.04 -25.35 -33.98
N SER A 251 -13.05 -25.59 -33.15
CA SER A 251 -12.92 -26.21 -31.82
C SER A 251 -13.71 -27.52 -31.75
N PRO A 252 -13.20 -28.56 -31.07
CA PRO A 252 -13.93 -29.81 -30.90
C PRO A 252 -15.12 -29.68 -29.92
N TYR A 253 -15.08 -28.68 -29.04
CA TYR A 253 -15.98 -28.56 -27.89
C TYR A 253 -17.35 -27.94 -28.24
N ARG A 254 -18.41 -28.39 -27.55
CA ARG A 254 -19.80 -27.88 -27.67
C ARG A 254 -20.32 -27.36 -26.33
N GLY A 255 -21.33 -26.47 -26.36
CA GLY A 255 -21.98 -25.91 -25.17
C GLY A 255 -20.98 -25.18 -24.26
N TRP A 256 -21.08 -25.41 -22.95
CA TRP A 256 -20.19 -24.78 -21.95
C TRP A 256 -18.70 -25.01 -22.18
N GLN A 257 -18.31 -26.15 -22.76
CA GLN A 257 -16.90 -26.41 -23.09
C GLN A 257 -16.43 -25.53 -24.27
N ALA A 258 -17.33 -25.22 -25.22
CA ALA A 258 -17.02 -24.31 -26.31
C ALA A 258 -16.84 -22.88 -25.80
N TRP A 259 -17.75 -22.41 -24.94
CA TRP A 259 -17.65 -21.11 -24.29
C TRP A 259 -16.35 -20.96 -23.51
N HIS A 260 -16.02 -21.92 -22.66
CA HIS A 260 -14.77 -21.91 -21.91
C HIS A 260 -13.54 -21.92 -22.83
N HIS A 261 -13.58 -22.70 -23.91
CA HIS A 261 -12.46 -22.75 -24.86
C HIS A 261 -12.26 -21.43 -25.61
N TRP A 262 -13.32 -20.80 -26.11
CA TRP A 262 -13.23 -19.53 -26.84
C TRP A 262 -12.88 -18.36 -25.93
N LEU A 263 -13.50 -18.27 -24.76
CA LEU A 263 -13.10 -17.30 -23.73
C LEU A 263 -11.66 -17.53 -23.29
N GLY A 264 -11.21 -18.78 -23.18
CA GLY A 264 -9.84 -19.13 -22.86
C GLY A 264 -8.86 -18.64 -23.93
N LEU A 265 -9.17 -18.84 -25.21
CA LEU A 265 -8.35 -18.36 -26.31
C LEU A 265 -8.32 -16.82 -26.41
N GLY A 266 -9.43 -16.14 -26.12
CA GLY A 266 -9.54 -14.68 -26.21
C GLY A 266 -9.03 -13.93 -24.97
N ALA A 267 -9.47 -14.33 -23.78
CA ALA A 267 -9.18 -13.66 -22.51
C ALA A 267 -8.09 -14.37 -21.68
N GLY A 268 -7.58 -15.52 -22.14
CA GLY A 268 -6.56 -16.27 -21.40
C GLY A 268 -5.20 -15.58 -21.38
N THR A 269 -4.79 -14.89 -22.44
CA THR A 269 -3.56 -14.06 -22.43
C THR A 269 -3.67 -12.93 -21.41
N LEU A 270 -4.80 -12.21 -21.40
CA LEU A 270 -5.09 -11.18 -20.39
C LEU A 270 -5.01 -11.77 -18.97
N THR A 271 -5.74 -12.85 -18.72
CA THR A 271 -5.78 -13.52 -17.41
C THR A 271 -4.40 -13.98 -16.98
N LEU A 272 -3.61 -14.51 -17.91
CA LEU A 272 -2.24 -14.95 -17.68
C LEU A 272 -1.35 -13.78 -17.27
N THR A 273 -1.41 -12.67 -18.01
CA THR A 273 -0.68 -11.44 -17.72
C THR A 273 -1.04 -10.90 -16.35
N TRP A 274 -2.34 -10.88 -16.00
CA TRP A 274 -2.80 -10.38 -14.71
C TRP A 274 -2.42 -11.27 -13.53
N LEU A 275 -2.47 -12.59 -13.68
CA LEU A 275 -2.02 -13.52 -12.64
C LEU A 275 -0.51 -13.48 -12.47
N PHE A 276 0.24 -13.37 -13.57
CA PHE A 276 1.69 -13.23 -13.51
C PHE A 276 2.09 -11.93 -12.81
N SER A 277 1.51 -10.81 -13.22
CA SER A 277 1.79 -9.51 -12.60
C SER A 277 1.35 -9.48 -11.13
N GLY A 278 0.16 -10.01 -10.82
CA GLY A 278 -0.35 -10.11 -9.45
C GLY A 278 0.54 -10.99 -8.56
N TRP A 279 1.10 -12.08 -9.09
CA TRP A 279 2.06 -12.93 -8.38
C TRP A 279 3.36 -12.18 -8.03
N LEU A 280 3.80 -11.21 -8.85
CA LEU A 280 4.96 -10.37 -8.56
C LEU A 280 4.75 -9.39 -7.40
N SER A 281 3.50 -9.08 -7.04
CA SER A 281 3.19 -8.13 -5.95
C SER A 281 3.73 -8.54 -4.59
N VAL A 282 3.99 -9.83 -4.39
CA VAL A 282 4.56 -10.41 -3.17
C VAL A 282 6.04 -10.77 -3.32
N THR A 283 6.72 -10.24 -4.35
CA THR A 283 8.16 -10.40 -4.63
C THR A 283 8.63 -11.85 -4.46
N PRO A 284 8.17 -12.76 -5.34
CA PRO A 284 8.43 -14.20 -5.20
C PRO A 284 9.93 -14.47 -5.22
N PHE A 285 10.43 -15.18 -4.21
CA PHE A 285 11.86 -15.46 -4.04
C PHE A 285 12.73 -14.18 -3.99
N ASP A 286 12.16 -13.09 -3.49
CA ASP A 286 12.76 -11.74 -3.44
C ASP A 286 13.11 -11.17 -4.83
N TRP A 287 12.54 -11.74 -5.90
CA TRP A 287 12.68 -11.19 -7.23
C TRP A 287 12.01 -9.81 -7.31
N LEU A 288 12.74 -8.84 -7.87
CA LEU A 288 12.35 -7.43 -7.97
C LEU A 288 12.18 -6.73 -6.61
N ALA A 289 12.72 -7.28 -5.52
CA ALA A 289 12.79 -6.58 -4.26
C ALA A 289 13.57 -5.26 -4.41
N SER A 290 13.01 -4.18 -3.89
CA SER A 290 13.64 -2.87 -3.82
C SER A 290 13.52 -2.37 -2.38
N PRO A 291 14.62 -1.88 -1.77
CA PRO A 291 14.59 -1.37 -0.41
C PRO A 291 13.83 -0.04 -0.28
N GLY A 292 13.55 0.65 -1.40
CA GLY A 292 13.01 2.00 -1.39
C GLY A 292 13.98 3.01 -0.76
N VAL A 293 13.45 4.11 -0.24
CA VAL A 293 14.23 5.06 0.58
C VAL A 293 14.50 4.44 1.95
N THR A 294 15.75 4.11 2.24
CA THR A 294 16.17 3.49 3.49
C THR A 294 16.34 4.48 4.63
N THR A 295 16.46 3.99 5.87
CA THR A 295 16.82 4.83 7.03
C THR A 295 18.17 5.50 6.84
N GLN A 296 19.14 4.81 6.23
CA GLN A 296 20.46 5.37 5.93
C GLN A 296 20.36 6.51 4.91
N ASP A 297 19.53 6.36 3.88
CA ASP A 297 19.29 7.43 2.90
C ASP A 297 18.70 8.68 3.57
N ARG A 298 17.74 8.50 4.48
CA ARG A 298 17.15 9.62 5.24
C ARG A 298 18.16 10.30 6.15
N LEU A 299 19.01 9.52 6.84
CA LEU A 299 20.07 10.06 7.70
C LEU A 299 21.13 10.82 6.90
N ALA A 300 21.55 10.28 5.76
CA ALA A 300 22.50 10.94 4.89
C ALA A 300 21.94 12.23 4.31
N PHE A 301 20.71 12.20 3.80
CA PHE A 301 20.00 13.39 3.31
C PHE A 301 19.80 14.46 4.39
N ALA A 302 19.54 14.04 5.62
CA ALA A 302 19.42 14.94 6.76
C ALA A 302 20.75 15.59 7.19
N GLY A 303 21.91 15.08 6.73
CA GLY A 303 23.23 15.48 7.24
C GLY A 303 23.53 14.91 8.64
N GLY A 304 22.93 13.77 8.98
CA GLY A 304 23.08 13.08 10.27
C GLY A 304 21.79 12.98 11.09
N PRO A 305 21.84 12.31 12.26
CA PRO A 305 20.70 12.23 13.17
C PRO A 305 20.34 13.61 13.74
N LEU A 306 19.14 13.77 14.30
CA LEU A 306 18.83 14.94 15.13
C LEU A 306 19.84 15.05 16.28
N THR A 307 20.20 16.28 16.63
CA THR A 307 21.17 16.59 17.67
C THR A 307 20.47 17.14 18.92
N ARG A 308 21.23 17.26 20.02
CA ARG A 308 20.76 17.96 21.22
C ARG A 308 20.35 19.40 20.90
N ASP A 309 21.15 20.09 20.10
CA ASP A 309 20.91 21.49 19.75
C ASP A 309 19.61 21.60 18.94
N ASP A 310 19.38 20.69 17.99
CA ASP A 310 18.14 20.64 17.21
C ASP A 310 16.89 20.51 18.10
N LEU A 311 16.97 19.69 19.15
CA LEU A 311 15.87 19.45 20.08
C LEU A 311 15.75 20.51 21.18
N SER A 312 16.78 21.34 21.36
CA SER A 312 16.79 22.42 22.35
C SER A 312 16.18 23.72 21.81
N VAL A 313 15.92 23.81 20.49
CA VAL A 313 15.24 24.96 19.88
C VAL A 313 13.83 25.10 20.46
N ALA A 314 13.51 26.29 20.97
CA ALA A 314 12.20 26.58 21.56
C ALA A 314 11.14 26.78 20.45
N PRO A 315 10.17 25.85 20.29
CA PRO A 315 9.17 25.96 19.22
C PRO A 315 8.25 27.17 19.42
N ALA A 316 8.08 27.65 20.66
CA ALA A 316 7.30 28.85 20.98
C ALA A 316 7.79 30.10 20.24
N ARG A 317 9.11 30.24 20.04
CA ARG A 317 9.67 31.37 19.29
C ARG A 317 9.22 31.35 17.84
N VAL A 318 9.34 30.18 17.20
CA VAL A 318 9.00 29.98 15.79
C VAL A 318 7.48 30.05 15.56
N ALA A 319 6.69 29.50 16.47
CA ALA A 319 5.25 29.41 16.30
C ALA A 319 4.47 30.65 16.74
N SER A 320 5.07 31.56 17.52
CA SER A 320 4.40 32.81 17.94
C SER A 320 3.97 33.69 16.75
N GLU A 321 4.61 33.52 15.59
CA GLU A 321 4.28 34.21 14.34
C GLU A 321 3.18 33.48 13.53
N HIS A 322 2.72 32.30 13.96
CA HIS A 322 1.77 31.44 13.24
C HIS A 322 0.64 30.95 14.18
N THR A 323 -0.53 31.61 14.13
CA THR A 323 -1.63 31.38 15.09
C THR A 323 -2.51 30.15 14.82
N ASP A 324 -2.46 29.58 13.61
CA ASP A 324 -3.38 28.52 13.15
C ASP A 324 -2.69 27.15 12.98
N LEU A 325 -1.60 26.96 13.72
CA LEU A 325 -0.76 25.78 13.66
C LEU A 325 -1.46 24.55 14.26
N LEU A 326 -1.31 23.39 13.63
CA LEU A 326 -1.84 22.10 14.09
C LEU A 326 -0.74 21.16 14.56
N GLU A 327 0.42 21.20 13.90
CA GLU A 327 1.54 20.30 14.15
C GLU A 327 2.87 20.95 13.72
N LEU A 328 3.94 20.73 14.49
CA LEU A 328 5.32 20.98 14.08
C LEU A 328 6.09 19.67 14.02
N GLU A 329 6.82 19.43 12.93
CA GLU A 329 7.76 18.30 12.80
C GLU A 329 9.19 18.83 12.62
N TRP A 330 10.15 18.24 13.34
CA TRP A 330 11.56 18.58 13.23
C TRP A 330 12.10 18.00 11.92
N ARG A 331 12.58 18.87 11.04
CA ARG A 331 13.06 18.51 9.71
C ARG A 331 14.51 18.94 9.54
N ARG A 332 15.43 17.99 9.52
CA ARG A 332 16.84 18.25 9.22
C ARG A 332 17.13 17.97 7.74
N VAL A 333 17.80 18.91 7.08
CA VAL A 333 18.24 18.80 5.67
C VAL A 333 19.66 19.33 5.59
N ASP A 334 20.58 18.51 5.08
CA ASP A 334 21.99 18.88 4.93
C ASP A 334 22.63 19.46 6.21
N GLY A 335 22.25 18.92 7.36
CA GLY A 335 22.76 19.33 8.67
C GLY A 335 22.03 20.53 9.29
N LYS A 336 21.21 21.28 8.54
CA LYS A 336 20.42 22.42 9.04
C LYS A 336 19.03 21.99 9.48
N LEU A 337 18.56 22.53 10.61
CA LEU A 337 17.22 22.31 11.13
C LEU A 337 16.20 23.28 10.52
N TYR A 338 15.04 22.73 10.24
CA TYR A 338 13.81 23.42 9.86
C TYR A 338 12.65 22.83 10.67
N PHE A 339 11.54 23.57 10.73
CA PHE A 339 10.26 23.04 11.20
C PHE A 339 9.30 22.85 10.03
N SER A 340 8.75 21.65 9.88
CA SER A 340 7.63 21.42 8.98
C SER A 340 6.33 21.67 9.76
N ALA A 341 5.72 22.82 9.48
CA ALA A 341 4.52 23.32 10.14
C ALA A 341 3.27 22.96 9.33
N LEU A 342 2.30 22.31 9.97
CA LEU A 342 1.00 22.02 9.40
C LEU A 342 -0.03 23.02 9.91
N ASP A 343 -0.74 23.71 9.02
CA ASP A 343 -1.91 24.53 9.34
C ASP A 343 -3.18 23.92 8.70
N ARG A 344 -4.32 24.59 8.81
CA ARG A 344 -5.61 24.13 8.21
C ARG A 344 -5.64 24.12 6.68
N ARG A 345 -4.65 24.71 6.03
CA ARG A 345 -4.60 24.91 4.57
C ARG A 345 -3.53 24.03 3.93
N GLN A 346 -2.34 23.99 4.51
CA GLN A 346 -1.18 23.34 3.93
C GLN A 346 -0.08 23.06 4.96
N ARG A 347 0.92 22.32 4.51
CA ARG A 347 2.19 22.15 5.22
C ARG A 347 3.24 23.08 4.63
N ARG A 348 4.02 23.75 5.48
CA ARG A 348 5.06 24.72 5.10
C ARG A 348 6.34 24.43 5.85
N LEU A 349 7.46 24.84 5.29
CA LEU A 349 8.74 24.78 5.98
C LEU A 349 9.05 26.13 6.62
N LEU A 350 9.51 26.12 7.87
CA LEU A 350 9.95 27.28 8.61
C LEU A 350 11.43 27.12 8.96
N ASP A 351 12.19 28.21 8.85
CA ASP A 351 13.56 28.27 9.33
C ASP A 351 13.57 28.19 10.87
N ALA A 352 14.35 27.26 11.44
CA ALA A 352 14.30 27.01 12.88
C ALA A 352 14.91 28.14 13.73
N ASP A 353 15.77 28.98 13.15
CA ASP A 353 16.43 30.08 13.85
C ASP A 353 15.59 31.35 13.84
N SER A 354 15.02 31.68 12.68
CA SER A 354 14.29 32.93 12.44
C SER A 354 12.76 32.78 12.53
N GLY A 355 12.21 31.58 12.36
CA GLY A 355 10.77 31.34 12.25
C GLY A 355 10.16 31.71 10.89
N ALA A 356 10.96 32.29 9.99
CA ALA A 356 10.52 32.73 8.68
C ALA A 356 10.09 31.54 7.80
N VAL A 357 9.05 31.76 6.99
CA VAL A 357 8.61 30.77 6.00
C VAL A 357 9.72 30.59 4.95
N VAL A 358 10.09 29.34 4.71
CA VAL A 358 11.02 28.90 3.68
C VAL A 358 10.20 28.27 2.55
N PRO A 359 10.00 28.96 1.41
CA PRO A 359 9.18 28.42 0.32
C PRO A 359 9.75 27.14 -0.29
N ALA A 360 11.08 27.05 -0.33
CA ALA A 360 11.82 25.92 -0.87
C ALA A 360 13.25 25.89 -0.31
N ILE A 361 13.77 24.69 -0.04
CA ILE A 361 15.20 24.47 0.20
C ILE A 361 15.99 24.91 -1.04
N PRO A 362 17.05 25.71 -0.90
CA PRO A 362 17.89 26.12 -2.03
C PRO A 362 18.40 24.91 -2.81
N HIS A 363 18.34 24.98 -4.15
CA HIS A 363 18.69 23.86 -5.03
C HIS A 363 20.06 23.23 -4.71
N GLN A 364 21.08 24.05 -4.42
CA GLN A 364 22.43 23.56 -4.10
C GLN A 364 22.47 22.73 -2.81
N VAL A 365 21.77 23.17 -1.77
CA VAL A 365 21.64 22.47 -0.48
C VAL A 365 20.89 21.15 -0.68
N LEU A 366 19.77 21.20 -1.42
CA LEU A 366 18.99 20.00 -1.70
C LEU A 366 19.78 18.97 -2.53
N LEU A 367 20.52 19.42 -3.53
CA LEU A 367 21.37 18.56 -4.35
C LEU A 367 22.52 17.95 -3.53
N HIS A 368 23.13 18.72 -2.64
CA HIS A 368 24.18 18.22 -1.74
C HIS A 368 23.63 17.14 -0.78
N ALA A 369 22.47 17.41 -0.17
CA ALA A 369 21.75 16.43 0.66
C ALA A 369 21.46 15.13 -0.08
N VAL A 370 20.97 15.19 -1.33
CA VAL A 370 20.73 13.97 -2.12
C VAL A 370 22.04 13.27 -2.48
N ARG A 371 23.09 13.99 -2.86
CA ARG A 371 24.43 13.41 -3.13
C ARG A 371 24.99 12.65 -1.95
N ALA A 372 24.76 13.13 -0.72
CA ALA A 372 25.21 12.47 0.50
C ALA A 372 24.65 11.04 0.66
N THR A 373 23.52 10.71 0.01
CA THR A 373 22.98 9.34 0.01
C THR A 373 23.91 8.33 -0.69
N ARG A 374 24.68 8.77 -1.68
CA ARG A 374 25.63 7.94 -2.46
C ARG A 374 26.91 8.75 -2.74
N PRO A 375 27.74 9.02 -1.71
CA PRO A 375 28.85 9.99 -1.82
C PRO A 375 29.90 9.60 -2.86
N GLU A 376 30.18 8.30 -2.99
CA GLU A 376 31.19 7.77 -3.92
C GLU A 376 30.65 7.49 -5.33
N THR A 377 29.38 7.80 -5.61
CA THR A 377 28.76 7.50 -6.90
C THR A 377 28.55 8.78 -7.72
N PRO A 378 29.15 8.88 -8.92
CA PRO A 378 28.93 10.02 -9.80
C PRO A 378 27.44 10.22 -10.14
N LEU A 379 27.05 11.46 -10.35
CA LEU A 379 25.72 11.77 -10.87
C LEU A 379 25.67 11.56 -12.38
N LEU A 380 24.62 10.89 -12.84
CA LEU A 380 24.25 10.85 -14.25
C LEU A 380 23.50 12.12 -14.65
N ALA A 381 22.58 12.59 -13.80
CA ALA A 381 21.78 13.79 -14.03
C ALA A 381 21.19 14.31 -12.71
N ALA A 382 20.94 15.62 -12.63
CA ALA A 382 20.19 16.25 -11.56
C ALA A 382 19.34 17.39 -12.15
N GLU A 383 18.03 17.33 -12.00
CA GLU A 383 17.12 18.32 -12.57
C GLU A 383 15.85 18.48 -11.74
N MET A 384 15.27 19.68 -11.80
CA MET A 384 13.94 19.92 -11.25
C MET A 384 12.90 19.47 -12.27
N ILE A 385 12.06 18.49 -11.90
CA ILE A 385 10.90 18.10 -12.71
C ILE A 385 9.66 18.80 -12.17
N THR A 386 8.85 19.34 -13.08
CA THR A 386 7.59 20.06 -12.80
C THR A 386 6.35 19.30 -13.24
N SER A 387 6.54 18.10 -13.81
CA SER A 387 5.49 17.20 -14.27
C SER A 387 5.86 15.76 -13.94
N ASP A 388 4.85 14.90 -13.91
CA ASP A 388 5.01 13.45 -13.77
C ASP A 388 6.03 12.88 -14.77
N ASP A 389 6.78 11.87 -14.33
CA ASP A 389 7.60 11.02 -15.20
C ASP A 389 7.20 9.53 -15.08
N SER A 390 7.96 8.62 -15.69
CA SER A 390 7.63 7.18 -15.67
C SER A 390 7.66 6.54 -14.27
N TYR A 391 8.40 7.12 -13.31
CA TYR A 391 8.71 6.53 -12.01
C TYR A 391 8.26 7.40 -10.82
N TYR A 392 7.94 8.67 -11.05
CA TYR A 392 7.35 9.61 -10.12
C TYR A 392 6.13 10.26 -10.76
N TYR A 393 4.95 9.72 -10.48
CA TYR A 393 3.69 10.13 -11.11
C TYR A 393 2.48 9.87 -10.21
N SER A 394 1.38 10.56 -10.54
CA SER A 394 0.11 10.49 -9.83
C SER A 394 -0.79 9.39 -10.41
N HIS A 395 -1.35 8.54 -9.54
CA HIS A 395 -2.35 7.54 -9.91
C HIS A 395 -3.37 7.32 -8.79
N HIS A 396 -2.95 6.67 -7.70
CA HIS A 396 -3.78 6.48 -6.48
C HIS A 396 -3.48 7.50 -5.38
N ALA A 397 -2.37 8.21 -5.50
CA ALA A 397 -2.00 9.32 -4.65
C ALA A 397 -1.48 10.45 -5.53
N GLU A 398 -1.83 11.67 -5.18
CA GLU A 398 -1.29 12.88 -5.81
C GLU A 398 0.18 13.03 -5.44
N ARG A 399 1.01 13.33 -6.43
CA ARG A 399 2.44 13.60 -6.22
C ARG A 399 2.66 15.10 -6.09
N VAL A 400 3.52 15.45 -5.15
CA VAL A 400 3.99 16.83 -4.99
C VAL A 400 4.95 17.17 -6.13
N LEU A 401 4.78 18.35 -6.72
CA LEU A 401 5.64 18.90 -7.75
C LEU A 401 5.83 20.39 -7.49
N PRO A 402 6.99 20.99 -7.84
CA PRO A 402 8.14 20.36 -8.48
C PRO A 402 9.01 19.55 -7.50
N VAL A 403 9.79 18.60 -8.01
CA VAL A 403 10.77 17.82 -7.21
C VAL A 403 12.13 17.77 -7.88
N LEU A 404 13.19 17.70 -7.09
CA LEU A 404 14.54 17.46 -7.59
C LEU A 404 14.71 15.97 -7.86
N ARG A 405 14.88 15.60 -9.13
CA ARG A 405 15.23 14.25 -9.57
C ARG A 405 16.75 14.14 -9.69
N VAL A 406 17.36 13.25 -8.91
CA VAL A 406 18.81 12.98 -8.96
C VAL A 406 19.05 11.54 -9.34
N GLN A 407 19.75 11.34 -10.45
CA GLN A 407 20.09 10.04 -11.01
C GLN A 407 21.57 9.75 -10.78
N PHE A 408 21.87 8.60 -10.20
CA PHE A 408 23.23 8.15 -9.93
C PHE A 408 23.71 7.20 -11.02
N GLN A 409 24.99 7.29 -11.39
CA GLN A 409 25.66 6.34 -12.28
C GLN A 409 26.03 5.06 -11.52
N SER A 410 25.02 4.36 -11.02
CA SER A 410 25.15 3.12 -10.26
C SER A 410 24.70 1.90 -11.06
N ALA A 411 25.18 0.71 -10.68
CA ALA A 411 24.79 -0.55 -11.32
C ALA A 411 23.28 -0.83 -11.22
N ASP A 412 22.64 -0.34 -10.16
CA ASP A 412 21.21 -0.43 -9.92
C ASP A 412 20.41 0.77 -10.48
N GLN A 413 21.05 1.71 -11.18
CA GLN A 413 20.40 2.88 -11.79
C GLN A 413 19.53 3.69 -10.79
N THR A 414 20.07 3.91 -9.59
CA THR A 414 19.38 4.57 -8.47
C THR A 414 18.99 6.01 -8.84
N THR A 415 17.76 6.37 -8.52
CA THR A 415 17.17 7.70 -8.71
C THR A 415 16.43 8.09 -7.45
N PHE A 416 16.71 9.28 -6.92
CA PHE A 416 15.98 9.87 -5.80
C PHE A 416 15.16 11.06 -6.27
N TYR A 417 14.02 11.27 -5.62
CA TYR A 417 13.16 12.44 -5.80
C TYR A 417 13.06 13.16 -4.47
N ALA A 418 13.46 14.44 -4.43
CA ALA A 418 13.43 15.27 -3.24
C ALA A 418 12.48 16.45 -3.40
N ASP A 419 11.56 16.61 -2.45
CA ASP A 419 10.64 17.74 -2.39
C ASP A 419 11.37 18.95 -1.78
N PRO A 420 11.56 20.05 -2.54
CA PRO A 420 12.21 21.25 -2.02
C PRO A 420 11.32 22.01 -1.01
N ALA A 421 9.99 21.94 -1.14
CA ALA A 421 9.08 22.69 -0.27
C ALA A 421 8.99 22.10 1.13
N GLN A 422 9.22 20.79 1.27
CA GLN A 422 9.20 20.09 2.57
C GLN A 422 10.56 19.54 3.01
N GLY A 423 11.59 19.63 2.17
CA GLY A 423 12.92 19.13 2.48
C GLY A 423 12.92 17.62 2.74
N LYS A 424 12.31 16.82 1.86
CA LYS A 424 12.10 15.38 2.09
C LYS A 424 12.38 14.54 0.85
N LEU A 425 12.97 13.35 1.04
CA LEU A 425 12.97 12.31 0.01
C LEU A 425 11.55 11.75 -0.15
N VAL A 426 10.94 12.02 -1.30
CA VAL A 426 9.54 11.67 -1.63
C VAL A 426 9.42 10.53 -2.63
N GLY A 427 10.52 10.12 -3.25
CA GLY A 427 10.54 9.01 -4.21
C GLY A 427 11.91 8.36 -4.32
N HIS A 428 11.89 7.11 -4.77
CA HIS A 428 13.05 6.30 -5.08
C HIS A 428 12.73 5.38 -6.25
N ALA A 429 13.67 5.24 -7.18
CA ALA A 429 13.60 4.25 -8.24
C ALA A 429 14.98 3.65 -8.50
N ASP A 430 15.06 2.34 -8.48
CA ASP A 430 16.20 1.50 -8.85
C ASP A 430 15.78 0.55 -9.98
N ARG A 431 16.70 -0.28 -10.47
CA ARG A 431 16.45 -1.23 -11.55
C ARG A 431 15.27 -2.15 -11.28
N ASN A 432 15.14 -2.62 -10.04
CA ASN A 432 14.12 -3.60 -9.66
C ASN A 432 12.73 -2.95 -9.56
N SER A 433 12.62 -1.81 -8.90
CA SER A 433 11.40 -1.02 -8.82
C SER A 433 10.97 -0.46 -10.17
N LYS A 434 11.91 -0.14 -11.08
CA LYS A 434 11.61 0.20 -12.49
C LYS A 434 10.98 -0.98 -13.23
N TRP A 435 11.48 -2.20 -13.04
CA TRP A 435 10.82 -3.40 -13.60
C TRP A 435 9.46 -3.67 -12.95
N ASN A 436 9.37 -3.57 -11.61
CA ASN A 436 8.12 -3.73 -10.88
C ASN A 436 7.06 -2.72 -11.33
N ARG A 437 7.44 -1.47 -11.61
CA ARG A 437 6.56 -0.43 -12.16
C ARG A 437 5.86 -0.85 -13.45
N TRP A 438 6.56 -1.55 -14.34
CA TRP A 438 5.98 -1.99 -15.61
C TRP A 438 5.30 -3.35 -15.49
N LEU A 439 5.94 -4.30 -14.80
CA LEU A 439 5.44 -5.67 -14.69
C LEU A 439 4.28 -5.82 -13.71
N PHE A 440 4.20 -4.98 -12.67
CA PHE A 440 3.10 -4.98 -11.72
C PHE A 440 2.17 -3.78 -11.94
N ASN A 441 2.61 -2.52 -11.75
CA ASN A 441 1.68 -1.39 -11.86
C ASN A 441 1.13 -1.28 -13.30
N GLY A 442 2.00 -1.37 -14.30
CA GLY A 442 1.62 -1.40 -15.71
C GLY A 442 0.65 -2.55 -16.03
N LEU A 443 1.10 -3.80 -15.91
CA LEU A 443 0.29 -4.95 -16.31
C LEU A 443 -0.89 -5.27 -15.39
N HIS A 444 -0.76 -5.09 -14.07
CA HIS A 444 -1.81 -5.43 -13.09
C HIS A 444 -2.84 -4.31 -12.91
N GLN A 445 -2.38 -3.07 -12.76
CA GLN A 445 -3.26 -1.92 -12.55
C GLN A 445 -3.64 -1.22 -13.87
N LEU A 446 -3.16 -1.72 -15.02
CA LEU A 446 -3.31 -1.10 -16.35
C LEU A 446 -2.78 0.34 -16.43
N ASP A 447 -1.73 0.60 -15.64
CA ASP A 447 -1.08 1.89 -15.53
C ASP A 447 0.09 2.00 -16.52
N PHE A 448 -0.17 1.94 -17.83
CA PHE A 448 0.89 1.99 -18.86
C PHE A 448 1.23 3.39 -19.35
N ALA A 449 0.24 4.28 -19.42
CA ALA A 449 0.38 5.60 -20.00
C ALA A 449 -0.61 6.57 -19.36
N ALA A 450 -0.25 7.86 -19.34
CA ALA A 450 -1.11 8.91 -18.79
C ALA A 450 -2.51 8.93 -19.43
N ALA A 451 -2.58 8.74 -20.76
CA ALA A 451 -3.84 8.68 -21.50
C ALA A 451 -4.75 7.50 -21.11
N VAL A 452 -4.20 6.44 -20.52
CA VAL A 452 -4.96 5.26 -20.06
C VAL A 452 -5.46 5.44 -18.63
N ARG A 453 -4.77 6.24 -17.81
CA ARG A 453 -5.10 6.48 -16.39
C ARG A 453 -6.32 7.37 -16.17
N VAL A 454 -6.74 8.13 -17.18
CA VAL A 454 -7.85 9.08 -17.02
C VAL A 454 -9.18 8.36 -16.82
N ARG A 455 -9.99 8.84 -15.88
CA ARG A 455 -11.36 8.36 -15.69
C ARG A 455 -12.31 9.08 -16.66
N PRO A 456 -13.30 8.38 -17.25
CA PRO A 456 -13.70 7.00 -16.99
C PRO A 456 -13.02 5.94 -17.88
N VAL A 457 -12.05 6.30 -18.73
CA VAL A 457 -11.40 5.36 -19.68
C VAL A 457 -10.79 4.16 -18.93
N TRP A 458 -10.04 4.45 -17.87
CA TRP A 458 -9.46 3.42 -17.00
C TRP A 458 -10.54 2.51 -16.39
N ASP A 459 -11.61 3.11 -15.86
CA ASP A 459 -12.70 2.39 -15.20
C ASP A 459 -13.39 1.39 -16.14
N VAL A 460 -13.77 1.86 -17.33
CA VAL A 460 -14.43 1.04 -18.35
C VAL A 460 -13.51 -0.08 -18.82
N MET A 461 -12.24 0.22 -19.06
CA MET A 461 -11.27 -0.76 -19.53
C MET A 461 -11.05 -1.86 -18.49
N VAL A 462 -10.71 -1.51 -17.25
CA VAL A 462 -10.46 -2.49 -16.18
C VAL A 462 -11.72 -3.30 -15.89
N ALA A 463 -12.90 -2.67 -15.79
CA ALA A 463 -14.15 -3.38 -15.53
C ALA A 463 -14.50 -4.38 -16.65
N SER A 464 -14.31 -4.00 -17.92
CA SER A 464 -14.56 -4.88 -19.07
C SER A 464 -13.61 -6.08 -19.09
N LEU A 465 -12.33 -5.85 -18.79
CA LEU A 465 -11.32 -6.91 -18.73
C LEU A 465 -11.56 -7.85 -17.54
N CYS A 466 -11.97 -7.31 -16.38
CA CYS A 466 -12.42 -8.09 -15.23
C CYS A 466 -13.64 -8.95 -15.57
N ALA A 467 -14.62 -8.40 -16.29
CA ALA A 467 -15.80 -9.14 -16.72
C ALA A 467 -15.44 -10.32 -17.64
N LEU A 468 -14.53 -10.12 -18.61
CA LEU A 468 -14.05 -11.20 -19.48
C LEU A 468 -13.35 -12.31 -18.69
N GLY A 469 -12.47 -11.95 -17.75
CA GLY A 469 -11.80 -12.90 -16.87
C GLY A 469 -12.76 -13.64 -15.92
N ALA A 470 -13.76 -12.94 -15.40
CA ALA A 470 -14.82 -13.52 -14.58
C ALA A 470 -15.66 -14.52 -15.38
N LEU A 471 -16.06 -14.20 -16.62
CA LEU A 471 -16.78 -15.10 -17.50
C LEU A 471 -15.96 -16.37 -17.83
N LEU A 472 -14.66 -16.20 -18.12
CA LEU A 472 -13.74 -17.33 -18.31
C LEU A 472 -13.71 -18.25 -17.07
N SER A 473 -13.58 -17.66 -15.89
CA SER A 473 -13.50 -18.40 -14.62
C SER A 473 -14.84 -19.09 -14.29
N ALA A 474 -15.96 -18.39 -14.49
CA ALA A 474 -17.31 -18.91 -14.25
C ALA A 474 -17.62 -20.10 -15.14
N THR A 475 -17.29 -20.05 -16.44
CA THR A 475 -17.47 -21.20 -17.34
C THR A 475 -16.63 -22.41 -16.89
N GLY A 476 -15.40 -22.18 -16.40
CA GLY A 476 -14.54 -23.22 -15.81
C GLY A 476 -15.17 -23.87 -14.57
N LEU A 477 -15.73 -23.05 -13.67
CA LEU A 477 -16.43 -23.53 -12.47
C LEU A 477 -17.66 -24.35 -12.80
N VAL A 478 -18.48 -23.92 -13.77
CA VAL A 478 -19.65 -24.70 -14.22
C VAL A 478 -19.22 -26.09 -14.73
N LEU A 479 -18.12 -26.17 -15.47
CA LEU A 479 -17.56 -27.44 -15.94
C LEU A 479 -17.03 -28.30 -14.79
N GLY A 480 -16.34 -27.69 -13.82
CA GLY A 480 -15.85 -28.35 -12.61
C GLY A 480 -16.98 -28.93 -11.76
N TRP A 481 -18.00 -28.13 -11.47
CA TRP A 481 -19.19 -28.52 -10.70
C TRP A 481 -19.92 -29.71 -11.34
N ARG A 482 -20.21 -29.63 -12.64
CA ARG A 482 -20.85 -30.72 -13.40
C ARG A 482 -20.05 -32.02 -13.32
N ARG A 483 -18.72 -31.93 -13.26
CA ARG A 483 -17.83 -33.10 -13.15
C ARG A 483 -17.91 -33.75 -11.78
N VAL A 484 -17.85 -32.96 -10.71
CA VAL A 484 -17.93 -33.44 -9.33
C VAL A 484 -19.29 -34.10 -9.08
N LYS A 485 -20.39 -33.47 -9.51
CA LYS A 485 -21.75 -34.04 -9.38
C LYS A 485 -21.89 -35.40 -10.09
N LYS A 486 -21.37 -35.53 -11.31
CA LYS A 486 -21.39 -36.82 -12.04
C LYS A 486 -20.60 -37.92 -11.33
N ARG A 487 -19.45 -37.60 -10.71
CA ARG A 487 -18.68 -38.59 -9.93
C ARG A 487 -19.38 -38.99 -8.64
N GLY A 488 -20.01 -38.03 -7.94
CA GLY A 488 -20.79 -38.31 -6.74
C GLY A 488 -22.00 -39.22 -7.01
N ALA A 489 -22.68 -39.01 -8.13
CA ALA A 489 -23.78 -39.88 -8.57
C ALA A 489 -23.32 -41.32 -8.85
N VAL A 490 -22.22 -41.49 -9.62
CA VAL A 490 -21.65 -42.81 -9.95
C VAL A 490 -21.16 -43.56 -8.70
N ARG A 491 -20.58 -42.85 -7.71
CA ARG A 491 -20.12 -43.46 -6.47
C ARG A 491 -21.27 -43.85 -5.53
N ARG A 492 -22.40 -43.13 -5.58
CA ARG A 492 -23.61 -43.51 -4.83
C ARG A 492 -24.29 -44.74 -5.44
N SER A 493 -24.36 -44.83 -6.77
CA SER A 493 -24.91 -46.00 -7.47
C SER A 493 -24.02 -47.25 -7.42
N SER A 494 -22.78 -47.15 -6.95
CA SER A 494 -21.88 -48.30 -6.74
C SER A 494 -21.79 -48.75 -5.28
N ILE A 495 -22.51 -48.07 -4.37
CA ILE A 495 -22.57 -48.37 -2.93
C ILE A 495 -23.99 -48.80 -2.52
N SER A 496 -25.02 -48.42 -3.29
CA SER A 496 -26.33 -49.10 -3.33
C SER A 496 -26.25 -50.34 -4.19
#